data_AF-A0A0F9QUD2-F1
#
_entry.id   AF-A0A0F9QUD2-F1
#
_cell.length_a   1.000
_cell.length_b   1.000
_cell.length_c   1.000
_cell.angle_alpha   90.00
_cell.angle_beta   90.00
_cell.angle_gamma   90.00
#
_symmetry.space_group_name_H-M   'P 1'
#
loop_
_entity.id
_entity.type
_entity.pdbx_description
1 polymer ?
#
loop_
_entity_poly.entity_id
_entity_poly.type
_entity_poly.pdbx_seq_one_letter_code
_entity_poly.pdbx_strand_id
1 'polypeptide(L)'
;VSIEELRTWLKVPEDSYATWKDFRKWVLDPALKQINDDPLGAGFSVEYTPIRKGRFYDELVFQITKTPKRIQTDKLIKRNAGDARKIKAAKERGRPALLDTDIDRAAQETRYFLDMDKVQTEFWAHWESTGKPDFKKGAAAAFMGFTKKKYGQVKHGKR
;
A
#
# COMPACT_ATOMS: atom_id res chain seq x y z
N VAL A 1 -1.23 -15.23 -19.13
CA VAL A 1 -2.25 -14.78 -20.11
C VAL A 1 -2.10 -15.64 -21.34
N SER A 2 -3.19 -16.12 -21.96
CA SER A 2 -3.06 -16.87 -23.22
C SER A 2 -2.70 -15.93 -24.37
N ILE A 3 -2.11 -16.45 -25.43
CA ILE A 3 -1.77 -15.65 -26.61
C ILE A 3 -3.03 -15.06 -27.25
N GLU A 4 -4.12 -15.82 -27.31
CA GLU A 4 -5.40 -15.37 -27.88
C GLU A 4 -6.07 -14.29 -27.02
N GLU A 5 -6.03 -14.42 -25.70
CA GLU A 5 -6.51 -13.39 -24.78
C GLU A 5 -5.68 -12.10 -24.93
N LEU A 6 -4.36 -12.23 -25.05
CA LEU A 6 -3.49 -11.08 -25.26
C LEU A 6 -3.73 -10.39 -26.62
N ARG A 7 -3.93 -11.16 -27.71
CA ARG A 7 -4.32 -10.63 -29.02
C ARG A 7 -5.58 -9.78 -28.92
N THR A 8 -6.57 -10.29 -28.19
CA THR A 8 -7.84 -9.61 -27.95
C THR A 8 -7.64 -8.28 -27.21
N TRP A 9 -6.85 -8.28 -26.13
CA TRP A 9 -6.55 -7.06 -25.38
C TRP A 9 -5.82 -6.00 -26.21
N LEU A 10 -4.92 -6.43 -27.08
CA LEU A 10 -4.18 -5.57 -28.00
C LEU A 10 -4.99 -5.20 -29.25
N LYS A 11 -6.24 -5.69 -29.36
CA LYS A 11 -7.13 -5.49 -30.51
C LYS A 11 -6.47 -5.84 -31.84
N VAL A 12 -5.68 -6.92 -31.85
CA VAL A 12 -5.03 -7.43 -33.05
C VAL A 12 -6.13 -8.04 -33.95
N PRO A 13 -6.24 -7.67 -35.24
CA PRO A 13 -7.24 -8.25 -36.13
C PRO A 13 -7.07 -9.78 -36.24
N GLU A 14 -8.16 -10.53 -36.35
CA GLU A 14 -8.15 -12.01 -36.29
C GLU A 14 -7.21 -12.65 -37.33
N ASP A 15 -7.17 -12.11 -38.55
CA ASP A 15 -6.32 -12.61 -39.63
C ASP A 15 -4.87 -12.08 -39.59
N SER A 16 -4.57 -11.15 -38.66
CA SER A 16 -3.25 -10.54 -38.57
C SER A 16 -2.29 -11.35 -37.71
N TYR A 17 -1.07 -11.52 -38.21
CA TYR A 17 0.02 -12.18 -37.49
C TYR A 17 -0.35 -13.57 -36.97
N ALA A 18 -0.99 -14.41 -37.78
CA ALA A 18 -1.54 -15.71 -37.36
C ALA A 18 -0.50 -16.63 -36.68
N THR A 19 0.77 -16.53 -37.06
CA THR A 19 1.84 -17.32 -36.42
C THR A 19 2.37 -16.64 -35.15
N TRP A 20 2.77 -17.43 -34.17
CA TRP A 20 3.47 -16.93 -32.97
C TRP A 20 4.71 -16.10 -33.33
N LYS A 21 5.45 -16.51 -34.36
CA LYS A 21 6.66 -15.82 -34.82
C LYS A 21 6.33 -14.39 -35.28
N ASP A 22 5.28 -14.23 -36.06
CA ASP A 22 4.87 -12.93 -36.59
C ASP A 22 4.27 -12.06 -35.48
N PHE A 23 3.41 -12.63 -34.64
CA PHE A 23 2.85 -11.91 -33.50
C PHE A 23 3.94 -11.41 -32.56
N ARG A 24 4.93 -12.26 -32.25
CA ARG A 24 6.09 -11.87 -31.44
C ARG A 24 6.86 -10.72 -32.09
N LYS A 25 7.22 -10.86 -33.37
CA LYS A 25 8.08 -9.90 -34.08
C LYS A 25 7.43 -8.53 -34.24
N TRP A 26 6.14 -8.49 -34.55
CA TRP A 26 5.46 -7.26 -34.97
C TRP A 26 4.63 -6.61 -33.88
N VAL A 27 4.23 -7.36 -32.85
CA VAL A 27 3.37 -6.85 -31.78
C VAL A 27 4.11 -6.88 -30.45
N LEU A 28 4.54 -8.06 -30.01
CA LEU A 28 5.04 -8.24 -28.65
C LEU A 28 6.40 -7.57 -28.42
N ASP A 29 7.41 -7.90 -29.23
CA ASP A 29 8.77 -7.40 -29.06
C ASP A 29 8.82 -5.85 -29.22
N PRO A 30 8.13 -5.23 -30.20
CA PRO A 30 8.05 -3.76 -30.29
C PRO A 30 7.36 -3.11 -29.09
N ALA A 31 6.25 -3.68 -28.60
CA ALA A 31 5.53 -3.13 -27.45
C ALA A 31 6.39 -3.16 -26.18
N LEU A 32 7.09 -4.28 -25.93
CA LEU A 32 7.99 -4.38 -24.78
C LEU A 32 9.19 -3.46 -24.91
N LYS A 33 9.75 -3.34 -26.12
CA LYS A 33 10.83 -2.40 -26.39
C LYS A 33 10.39 -0.96 -26.07
N GLN A 34 9.21 -0.55 -26.51
CA GLN A 34 8.70 0.79 -26.22
C GLN A 34 8.55 1.06 -24.71
N ILE A 35 8.04 0.10 -23.94
CA ILE A 35 7.94 0.22 -22.48
C ILE A 35 9.34 0.30 -21.85
N ASN A 36 10.27 -0.53 -22.30
CA ASN A 36 11.60 -0.66 -21.72
C ASN A 36 12.60 0.40 -22.21
N ASP A 37 12.32 1.14 -23.28
CA ASP A 37 13.15 2.23 -23.77
C ASP A 37 13.05 3.47 -22.85
N ASP A 38 11.95 3.62 -22.09
CA ASP A 38 11.85 4.59 -20.97
C ASP A 38 11.16 3.99 -19.73
N PRO A 39 11.86 3.15 -18.95
CA PRO A 39 11.30 2.55 -17.75
C PRO A 39 11.01 3.56 -16.64
N LEU A 40 11.70 4.72 -16.66
CA LEU A 40 11.51 5.78 -15.66
C LEU A 40 10.19 6.53 -15.91
N GLY A 41 9.90 6.88 -17.17
CA GLY A 41 8.64 7.46 -17.60
C GLY A 41 7.46 6.51 -17.42
N ALA A 42 7.61 5.25 -17.83
CA ALA A 42 6.58 4.22 -17.64
C ALA A 42 6.40 3.83 -16.15
N GLY A 43 7.44 3.97 -15.34
CA GLY A 43 7.46 3.60 -13.93
C GLY A 43 7.69 2.11 -13.68
N PHE A 44 7.92 1.31 -14.72
CA PHE A 44 8.25 -0.11 -14.65
C PHE A 44 8.96 -0.57 -15.92
N SER A 45 9.64 -1.72 -15.85
CA SER A 45 10.09 -2.51 -16.99
C SER A 45 9.33 -3.84 -17.05
N VAL A 46 9.33 -4.48 -18.21
CA VAL A 46 8.60 -5.73 -18.47
C VAL A 46 9.48 -6.73 -19.19
N GLU A 47 9.44 -7.97 -18.72
CA GLU A 47 9.97 -9.14 -19.40
C GLU A 47 8.85 -10.18 -19.58
N TYR A 48 9.04 -11.15 -20.48
CA TYR A 48 8.10 -12.24 -20.64
C TYR A 48 8.78 -13.58 -20.84
N THR A 49 8.12 -14.63 -20.36
CA THR A 49 8.49 -16.02 -20.62
C THR A 49 7.33 -16.73 -21.31
N PRO A 50 7.53 -17.27 -22.52
CA PRO A 50 6.50 -18.03 -23.21
C PRO A 50 6.42 -19.47 -22.67
N ILE A 51 5.21 -19.97 -22.46
CA ILE A 51 4.91 -21.32 -22.00
C ILE A 51 4.37 -22.14 -23.18
N ARG A 52 4.90 -23.36 -23.33
CA ARG A 52 4.46 -24.31 -24.34
C ARG A 52 3.39 -25.25 -23.82
N LYS A 53 2.46 -25.59 -24.72
CA LYS A 53 1.47 -26.65 -24.55
C LYS A 53 1.60 -27.60 -25.73
N GLY A 54 2.25 -28.74 -25.49
CA GLY A 54 2.65 -29.66 -26.55
C GLY A 54 3.70 -29.03 -27.47
N ARG A 55 3.39 -28.94 -28.77
CA ARG A 55 4.32 -28.39 -29.79
C ARG A 55 4.23 -26.87 -29.96
N PHE A 56 3.19 -26.23 -29.43
CA PHE A 56 2.92 -24.81 -29.66
C PHE A 56 3.11 -23.99 -28.38
N TYR A 57 3.39 -22.70 -28.54
CA TYR A 57 3.28 -21.74 -27.44
C TYR A 57 1.81 -21.36 -27.28
N ASP A 58 1.35 -21.30 -26.03
CA ASP A 58 -0.08 -21.08 -25.69
C ASP A 58 -0.24 -19.90 -24.74
N GLU A 59 0.68 -19.74 -23.79
CA GLU A 59 0.60 -18.74 -22.74
C GLU A 59 1.87 -17.93 -22.60
N LEU A 60 1.73 -16.71 -22.08
CA LEU A 60 2.82 -15.83 -21.70
C LEU A 60 2.72 -15.46 -20.22
N VAL A 61 3.86 -15.51 -19.54
CA VAL A 61 4.04 -14.98 -18.19
C VAL A 61 4.83 -13.70 -18.30
N PHE A 62 4.22 -12.58 -17.91
CA PHE A 62 4.89 -11.28 -17.84
C PHE A 62 5.46 -11.06 -16.44
N GLN A 63 6.71 -10.66 -16.38
CA GLN A 63 7.39 -10.22 -15.16
C GLN A 63 7.52 -8.70 -15.23
N ILE A 64 6.93 -8.01 -14.27
CA ILE A 64 6.91 -6.55 -14.21
C ILE A 64 7.80 -6.10 -13.05
N THR A 65 8.82 -5.30 -13.36
CA THR A 65 9.74 -4.74 -12.36
C THR A 65 9.46 -3.25 -12.21
N LYS A 66 8.91 -2.85 -11.07
CA LYS A 66 8.63 -1.43 -10.78
C LYS A 66 9.92 -0.67 -10.50
N THR A 67 9.98 0.59 -10.92
CA THR A 67 11.10 1.46 -10.55
C THR A 67 11.05 1.82 -9.06
N PRO A 68 12.20 2.16 -8.43
CA PRO A 68 12.23 2.60 -7.03
C PRO A 68 11.31 3.78 -6.75
N LYS A 69 11.25 4.76 -7.66
CA LYS A 69 10.36 5.93 -7.56
C LYS A 69 8.88 5.51 -7.57
N ARG A 70 8.51 4.56 -8.44
CA ARG A 70 7.14 4.05 -8.50
C ARG A 70 6.77 3.30 -7.22
N ILE A 71 7.67 2.48 -6.68
CA ILE A 71 7.46 1.76 -5.41
C ILE A 71 7.21 2.74 -4.27
N GLN A 72 7.99 3.81 -4.16
CA GLN A 72 7.79 4.84 -3.13
C GLN A 72 6.46 5.57 -3.29
N THR A 73 6.10 5.91 -4.52
CA THR A 73 4.84 6.58 -4.84
C THR A 73 3.64 5.69 -4.48
N ASP A 74 3.67 4.41 -4.86
CA ASP A 74 2.61 3.45 -4.53
C ASP A 74 2.47 3.29 -3.01
N LYS A 75 3.58 3.24 -2.26
CA LYS A 75 3.58 3.18 -0.80
C LYS A 75 2.92 4.43 -0.19
N LEU A 76 3.23 5.62 -0.71
CA LEU A 76 2.64 6.87 -0.24
C LEU A 76 1.14 6.93 -0.53
N ILE A 77 0.71 6.55 -1.74
CA ILE A 77 -0.71 6.49 -2.12
C ILE A 77 -1.46 5.55 -1.19
N LYS A 78 -0.93 4.34 -0.94
CA LYS A 78 -1.54 3.36 -0.05
C LYS A 78 -1.66 3.89 1.38
N ARG A 79 -0.60 4.55 1.89
CA ARG A 79 -0.62 5.19 3.22
C ARG A 79 -1.70 6.26 3.29
N ASN A 80 -1.72 7.20 2.36
CA ASN A 80 -2.68 8.31 2.35
C ASN A 80 -4.13 7.80 2.26
N ALA A 81 -4.40 6.77 1.47
CA ALA A 81 -5.72 6.13 1.40
C ALA A 81 -6.10 5.46 2.73
N GLY A 82 -5.14 4.84 3.43
CA GLY A 82 -5.33 4.29 4.77
C GLY A 82 -5.64 5.38 5.80
N ASP A 83 -4.87 6.47 5.81
CA ASP A 83 -5.06 7.62 6.69
C ASP A 83 -6.44 8.25 6.47
N ALA A 84 -6.84 8.46 5.21
CA ALA A 84 -8.15 8.98 4.87
C ALA A 84 -9.30 8.12 5.42
N ARG A 85 -9.18 6.79 5.34
CA ARG A 85 -10.16 5.86 5.92
C ARG A 85 -10.23 5.96 7.45
N LYS A 86 -9.08 6.08 8.13
CA LYS A 86 -9.03 6.23 9.59
C LYS A 86 -9.60 7.57 10.04
N ILE A 87 -9.31 8.65 9.33
CA ILE A 87 -9.88 9.97 9.59
C ILE A 87 -11.41 9.91 9.45
N LYS A 88 -11.92 9.27 8.40
CA LYS A 88 -13.36 9.07 8.21
C LYS A 88 -13.99 8.28 9.35
N ALA A 89 -13.40 7.14 9.72
CA ALA A 89 -13.90 6.30 10.81
C ALA A 89 -13.85 7.00 12.18
N ALA A 90 -12.83 7.83 12.42
CA ALA A 90 -12.74 8.65 13.63
C ALA A 90 -13.88 9.69 13.66
N LYS A 91 -14.11 10.38 12.54
CA LYS A 91 -15.21 11.34 12.37
C LYS A 91 -16.57 10.70 12.60
N GLU A 92 -16.82 9.51 12.06
CA GLU A 92 -18.06 8.74 12.27
C GLU A 92 -18.30 8.40 13.76
N ARG A 93 -17.24 8.20 14.53
CA ARG A 93 -17.30 7.98 15.99
C ARG A 93 -17.32 9.28 16.80
N GLY A 94 -17.30 10.44 16.14
CA GLY A 94 -17.18 11.75 16.78
C GLY A 94 -15.85 11.95 17.51
N ARG A 95 -14.80 11.20 17.14
CA ARG A 95 -13.46 11.28 17.73
C ARG A 95 -12.53 12.05 16.81
N PRO A 96 -11.56 12.82 17.34
CA PRO A 96 -10.46 13.33 16.53
C PRO A 96 -9.62 12.18 15.96
N ALA A 97 -9.00 12.39 14.80
CA ALA A 97 -8.19 11.36 14.15
C ALA A 97 -6.89 11.10 14.92
N LEU A 98 -6.55 9.82 15.06
CA LEU A 98 -5.25 9.33 15.54
C LEU A 98 -4.73 8.33 14.51
N LEU A 99 -3.58 8.64 13.89
CA LEU A 99 -3.03 7.85 12.78
C LEU A 99 -2.03 6.82 13.29
N ASP A 100 -1.70 5.83 12.46
CA ASP A 100 -0.71 4.79 12.81
C ASP A 100 0.66 5.38 13.11
N THR A 101 1.04 6.43 12.39
CA THR A 101 2.29 7.16 12.64
C THR A 101 2.34 7.78 14.04
N ASP A 102 1.21 8.20 14.60
CA ASP A 102 1.13 8.72 15.96
C ASP A 102 1.26 7.60 17.00
N ILE A 103 0.65 6.45 16.71
CA ILE A 103 0.69 5.26 17.56
C ILE A 103 2.11 4.67 17.58
N ASP A 104 2.74 4.52 16.42
CA ASP A 104 4.12 4.04 16.28
C ASP A 104 5.10 4.94 17.01
N ARG A 105 4.92 6.26 16.92
CA ARG A 105 5.74 7.22 17.67
C ARG A 105 5.59 7.03 19.19
N ALA A 106 4.38 6.76 19.67
CA ALA A 106 4.14 6.47 21.10
C ALA A 106 4.72 5.12 21.52
N ALA A 107 4.68 4.12 20.63
CA ALA A 107 5.33 2.82 20.84
C ALA A 107 6.85 2.99 20.99
N GLN A 108 7.49 3.72 20.07
CA GLN A 108 8.92 4.01 20.10
C GLN A 108 9.33 4.74 21.40
N GLU A 109 8.58 5.76 21.79
CA GLU A 109 8.84 6.53 23.01
C GLU A 109 8.80 5.64 24.26
N THR A 110 7.91 4.65 24.27
CA THR A 110 7.79 3.67 25.35
C THR A 110 8.66 2.43 25.15
N ARG A 111 9.58 2.45 24.17
CA ARG A 111 10.48 1.34 23.82
C ARG A 111 9.72 0.03 23.54
N TYR A 112 8.52 0.15 22.96
CA TYR A 112 7.61 -0.96 22.66
C TYR A 112 7.21 -1.79 23.89
N PHE A 113 7.32 -1.21 25.09
CA PHE A 113 7.02 -1.90 26.34
C PHE A 113 5.51 -2.07 26.58
N LEU A 114 4.70 -1.20 25.99
CA LEU A 114 3.26 -1.21 26.13
C LEU A 114 2.58 -1.76 24.89
N ASP A 115 1.49 -2.49 25.09
CA ASP A 115 0.54 -2.86 24.03
C ASP A 115 -0.25 -1.63 23.58
N MET A 116 0.07 -1.11 22.39
CA MET A 116 -0.53 0.11 21.87
C MET A 116 -2.02 -0.01 21.53
N ASP A 117 -2.49 -1.19 21.11
CA ASP A 117 -3.91 -1.38 20.78
C ASP A 117 -4.76 -1.27 22.06
N LYS A 118 -4.26 -1.89 23.13
CA LYS A 118 -4.88 -1.75 24.46
C LYS A 118 -4.81 -0.32 24.97
N VAL A 119 -3.66 0.35 24.84
CA VAL A 119 -3.49 1.75 25.27
C VAL A 119 -4.42 2.69 24.49
N GLN A 120 -4.57 2.49 23.17
CA GLN A 120 -5.48 3.26 22.34
C GLN A 120 -6.94 3.10 22.78
N THR A 121 -7.34 1.87 23.08
CA THR A 121 -8.70 1.58 23.58
C THR A 121 -8.98 2.30 24.90
N GLU A 122 -8.05 2.19 25.85
CA GLU A 122 -8.16 2.85 27.15
C GLU A 122 -8.13 4.39 27.04
N PHE A 123 -7.30 4.93 26.13
CA PHE A 123 -7.25 6.36 25.87
C PHE A 123 -8.60 6.90 25.41
N TRP A 124 -9.24 6.22 24.45
CA TRP A 124 -10.56 6.65 23.97
C TRP A 124 -11.65 6.47 25.01
N ALA A 125 -11.65 5.38 25.78
CA ALA A 125 -12.58 5.20 26.89
C ALA A 125 -12.43 6.30 27.97
N HIS A 126 -11.19 6.68 28.28
CA HIS A 126 -10.91 7.79 29.19
C HIS A 126 -11.39 9.14 28.62
N TRP A 127 -11.15 9.40 27.35
CA TRP A 127 -11.62 10.62 26.69
C TRP A 127 -13.15 10.71 26.63
N GLU A 128 -13.84 9.59 26.38
CA GLU A 128 -15.31 9.54 26.38
C GLU A 128 -15.89 9.75 27.79
N SER A 129 -15.30 9.14 28.81
CA SER A 129 -15.73 9.33 30.21
C SER A 129 -15.48 10.74 30.76
N THR A 130 -14.54 11.49 30.19
CA THR A 130 -14.25 12.88 30.59
C THR A 130 -15.12 13.92 29.88
N GLY A 131 -16.15 13.49 29.16
CA GLY A 131 -17.08 14.38 28.45
C GLY A 131 -16.57 14.85 27.09
N LYS A 132 -15.62 14.11 26.49
CA LYS A 132 -15.10 14.36 25.14
C LYS A 132 -14.48 15.77 24.95
N PRO A 133 -13.53 16.20 25.82
CA PRO A 133 -12.95 17.53 25.72
C PRO A 133 -12.14 17.71 24.43
N ASP A 134 -12.12 18.93 23.90
CA ASP A 134 -11.29 19.27 22.75
C ASP A 134 -9.79 19.24 23.10
N PHE A 135 -8.99 18.64 22.22
CA PHE A 135 -7.54 18.59 22.39
C PHE A 135 -6.87 19.86 21.86
N LYS A 136 -6.45 20.76 22.75
CA LYS A 136 -5.73 22.01 22.41
C LYS A 136 -4.50 21.83 21.51
N LYS A 137 -3.79 20.69 21.64
CA LYS A 137 -2.59 20.34 20.86
C LYS A 137 -2.83 19.16 19.91
N GLY A 138 -4.08 18.78 19.68
CA GLY A 138 -4.49 17.62 18.88
C GLY A 138 -4.41 16.27 19.61
N ALA A 139 -5.12 15.28 19.08
CA ALA A 139 -5.22 13.95 19.68
C ALA A 139 -3.89 13.20 19.76
N ALA A 140 -2.98 13.39 18.80
CA ALA A 140 -1.66 12.79 18.82
C ALA A 140 -0.84 13.18 20.06
N ALA A 141 -0.83 14.47 20.41
CA ALA A 141 -0.12 14.97 21.59
C ALA A 141 -0.76 14.47 22.89
N ALA A 142 -2.10 14.45 22.94
CA ALA A 142 -2.84 13.92 24.09
C ALA A 142 -2.60 12.42 24.29
N PHE A 143 -2.63 11.64 23.21
CA PHE A 143 -2.34 10.22 23.20
C PHE A 143 -0.91 9.95 23.69
N MET A 144 0.09 10.66 23.16
CA MET A 144 1.48 10.56 23.61
C MET A 144 1.61 10.82 25.12
N GLY A 145 0.96 11.86 25.65
CA GLY A 145 0.95 12.17 27.09
C GLY A 145 0.32 11.05 27.92
N PHE A 146 -0.81 10.52 27.47
CA PHE A 146 -1.49 9.39 28.10
C PHE A 146 -0.59 8.14 28.15
N THR A 147 0.04 7.82 27.02
CA THR A 147 0.93 6.67 26.87
C THR A 147 2.18 6.80 27.75
N LYS A 148 2.80 7.99 27.84
CA LYS A 148 3.92 8.26 28.75
C LYS A 148 3.55 8.08 30.22
N LYS A 149 2.38 8.59 30.63
CA LYS A 149 1.87 8.43 31.99
C LYS A 149 1.71 6.96 32.34
N LYS A 150 1.05 6.18 31.47
CA LYS A 150 0.85 4.75 31.66
C LYS A 150 2.18 3.99 31.70
N TYR A 151 3.12 4.31 30.82
CA TYR A 151 4.46 3.71 30.85
C TYR A 151 5.18 3.97 32.17
N GLY A 152 5.10 5.20 32.69
CA GLY A 152 5.62 5.54 34.01
C GLY A 152 4.98 4.74 35.15
N GLN A 153 3.66 4.55 35.11
CA GLN A 153 2.92 3.76 36.10
C GLN A 153 3.35 2.28 36.07
N VAL A 154 3.44 1.67 34.89
CA VAL A 154 3.81 0.25 34.77
C VAL A 154 5.29 0.02 35.07
N LYS A 155 6.18 0.92 34.63
CA LYS A 155 7.63 0.76 34.80
C LYS A 155 8.13 1.12 36.19
N HIS A 156 7.53 2.14 36.82
CA HIS A 156 8.02 2.71 38.08
C HIS A 156 7.04 2.56 39.25
N GLY A 157 5.89 1.90 39.05
CA GLY A 157 4.94 1.56 40.12
C GLY A 157 4.28 2.76 40.82
N LYS A 158 4.45 3.98 40.32
CA LYS A 158 3.86 5.17 40.95
C LYS A 158 2.38 5.30 40.54
N ARG A 159 1.50 5.15 41.55
CA ARG A 159 0.05 5.42 41.48
C ARG A 159 -0.22 6.88 41.11
#